data_AF-A0A6L7U7L3-F1
#
_entry.id   AF-A0A6L7U7L3-F1
#
_cell.length_a   1.000
_cell.length_b   1.000
_cell.length_c   1.000
_cell.angle_alpha   90.00
_cell.angle_beta   90.00
_cell.angle_gamma   90.00
#
_symmetry.space_group_name_H-M   'P 1'
#
loop_
_entity.id
_entity.type
_entity.pdbx_description
1 polymer ?
#
loop_
_entity_poly.entity_id
_entity_poly.type
_entity_poly.pdbx_seq_one_letter_code
_entity_poly.pdbx_strand_id
1 'polypeptide(L)' 'MVGRINRTKFRNQVLKPLMEAGWLEMTIPDKPRSSKQQYRLTAKGRELQARLRQAE' A
#
# COMPACT_ATOMS: atom_id res chain seq x y z
N MET A 1 15.33 -7.27 -5.68
CA MET A 1 14.94 -7.29 -4.25
C MET A 1 15.08 -5.89 -3.68
N VAL A 2 13.99 -5.18 -3.34
CA VAL A 2 14.10 -3.87 -2.69
C VAL A 2 14.40 -4.09 -1.20
N GLY A 3 15.69 -4.22 -0.88
CA GLY A 3 16.19 -4.21 0.49
C GLY A 3 16.05 -2.81 1.09
N ARG A 4 14.90 -2.51 1.72
CA ARG A 4 14.74 -1.30 2.53
C ARG A 4 14.62 -1.68 4.00
N ILE A 5 15.72 -1.51 4.71
CA ILE A 5 15.88 -1.80 6.15
C ILE A 5 15.04 -0.84 7.02
N ASN A 6 14.59 0.30 6.45
CA ASN A 6 13.90 1.34 7.21
C ASN A 6 12.38 1.41 6.92
N ARG A 7 11.60 0.78 7.82
CA ARG A 7 10.13 0.69 7.77
C ARG A 7 9.44 2.06 7.69
N THR A 8 10.02 3.09 8.31
CA THR A 8 9.48 4.45 8.32
C THR A 8 9.60 5.12 6.95
N LYS A 9 10.76 5.02 6.30
CA LYS A 9 10.96 5.57 4.95
C LYS A 9 10.06 4.88 3.93
N PHE A 10 9.90 3.56 4.01
CA PHE A 10 8.99 2.82 3.13
C PHE A 10 7.53 3.24 3.32
N ARG A 11 7.08 3.38 4.58
CA ARG A 11 5.72 3.83 4.87
C ARG A 11 5.45 5.23 4.31
N ASN A 12 6.38 6.16 4.49
CA ASN A 12 6.18 7.55 4.06
C ASN A 12 6.33 7.73 2.55
N GLN A 13 7.27 7.04 1.90
CA GLN A 13 7.55 7.25 0.48
C GLN A 13 6.72 6.37 -0.46
N VAL A 14 6.23 5.22 0.01
CA VAL A 14 5.52 4.26 -0.83
C VAL A 14 4.09 4.10 -0.36
N LEU A 15 3.87 3.69 0.90
CA LEU A 15 2.52 3.36 1.35
C LEU A 15 1.63 4.60 1.48
N LYS A 16 2.16 5.72 2.02
CA LYS A 16 1.41 6.96 2.21
C LYS A 16 0.84 7.53 0.90
N PRO A 17 1.64 7.75 -0.17
CA PRO A 17 1.08 8.26 -1.42
C PRO A 17 0.08 7.29 -2.08
N LEU A 18 0.29 5.97 -1.96
CA LEU A 18 -0.65 4.98 -2.49
C LEU A 18 -1.98 4.94 -1.72
N MET A 19 -1.94 5.21 -0.41
CA MET A 19 -3.14 5.39 0.40
C MET A 19 -3.84 6.73 0.12
N GLU A 20 -3.09 7.82 -0.04
CA GLU A 20 -3.65 9.13 -0.41
C GLU A 20 -4.29 9.12 -1.81
N ALA A 21 -3.70 8.38 -2.75
CA ALA A 21 -4.31 8.13 -4.07
C ALA A 21 -5.54 7.20 -4.01
N GLY A 22 -5.83 6.61 -2.85
CA GLY A 22 -6.96 5.72 -2.63
C GLY A 22 -6.81 4.36 -3.31
N TRP A 23 -5.58 3.90 -3.61
CA TRP A 23 -5.31 2.58 -4.18
C TRP A 23 -5.08 1.51 -3.10
N LEU A 24 -4.60 1.93 -1.93
CA LEU A 24 -4.39 1.07 -0.77
C LEU A 24 -5.18 1.59 0.43
N GLU A 25 -5.59 0.68 1.31
CA GLU A 25 -6.19 1.00 2.59
C GLU A 25 -5.66 0.08 3.71
N MET A 26 -5.77 0.55 4.94
CA MET A 26 -5.38 -0.19 6.14
C MET A 26 -6.43 -1.24 6.51
N THR A 27 -6.02 -2.46 6.85
CA THR A 27 -6.95 -3.49 7.32
C THR A 27 -7.42 -3.26 8.76
N ILE A 28 -6.58 -2.64 9.59
CA ILE A 28 -6.88 -2.32 11.00
C ILE A 28 -6.71 -0.81 11.23
N PRO A 29 -7.68 0.03 10.82
CA PRO A 29 -7.57 1.48 10.96
C PRO A 29 -7.53 1.93 12.42
N ASP A 30 -8.16 1.18 13.34
CA ASP A 30 -8.19 1.44 14.79
C ASP A 30 -6.79 1.35 15.45
N LYS A 31 -5.89 0.53 14.90
CA LYS A 31 -4.55 0.28 15.48
C LYS A 31 -3.46 0.43 14.42
N PRO A 32 -3.16 1.67 13.96
CA PRO A 32 -2.25 1.92 12.84
C PRO A 32 -0.77 1.59 13.12
N ARG A 33 -0.43 1.33 14.39
CA ARG A 33 0.90 0.89 14.86
C ARG A 33 0.96 -0.61 15.19
N SER A 34 -0.13 -1.35 14.97
CA SER A 34 -0.16 -2.80 15.22
C SER A 34 0.91 -3.52 14.40
N SER A 35 1.59 -4.49 15.02
CA SER A 35 2.53 -5.35 14.29
C SER A 35 1.82 -6.19 13.22
N LYS A 36 0.53 -6.48 13.44
CA LYS A 36 -0.36 -7.19 12.50
C LYS A 36 -0.99 -6.25 11.45
N GLN A 37 -0.56 -4.99 11.38
CA GLN A 37 -1.07 -4.05 10.39
C GLN A 37 -0.71 -4.53 8.98
N GLN A 38 -1.74 -4.72 8.15
CA GLN A 38 -1.60 -5.04 6.74
C GLN A 38 -2.28 -3.96 5.89
N TYR A 39 -2.03 -4.02 4.58
CA TYR A 39 -2.62 -3.14 3.59
C TYR A 39 -3.32 -3.99 2.54
N ARG A 40 -4.48 -3.55 2.08
CA ARG A 40 -5.23 -4.20 1.00
C ARG A 40 -5.46 -3.22 -0.15
N LEU A 41 -5.53 -3.77 -1.37
CA LEU A 41 -5.93 -2.99 -2.55
C LEU A 41 -7.41 -2.65 -2.47
N THR A 42 -7.73 -1.40 -2.73
CA THR A 42 -9.09 -0.92 -2.93
C THR A 42 -9.60 -1.31 -4.31
N ALA A 43 -10.87 -1.04 -4.62
CA ALA A 43 -11.41 -1.22 -5.97
C ALA A 43 -10.58 -0.48 -7.04
N LYS A 44 -10.19 0.78 -6.75
CA LYS A 44 -9.32 1.57 -7.64
C LYS A 44 -7.93 0.93 -7.79
N GLY A 45 -7.37 0.43 -6.69
CA GLY A 45 -6.09 -0.27 -6.73
C GLY A 45 -6.12 -1.54 -7.57
N ARG A 46 -7.22 -2.30 -7.53
CA ARG A 46 -7.41 -3.50 -8.36
C ARG A 46 -7.56 -3.17 -9.85
N GLU A 47 -8.28 -2.10 -10.18
CA GLU A 47 -8.38 -1.64 -11.58
C GLU A 47 -7.02 -1.23 -12.12
N LEU A 48 -6.24 -0.46 -11.35
CA LEU A 48 -4.87 -0.11 -11.74
C LEU A 48 -3.99 -1.34 -11.91
N GLN A 49 -4.08 -2.32 -11.00
CA GLN A 49 -3.34 -3.57 -11.11
C GLN A 49 -3.70 -4.34 -12.38
N ALA A 50 -4.99 -4.39 -12.73
CA ALA A 50 -5.43 -5.01 -13.97
C ALA A 50 -4.86 -4.28 -15.19
N ARG A 51 -4.87 -2.95 -15.20
CA ARG A 51 -4.28 -2.14 -16.28
C ARG A 51 -2.77 -2.35 -16.42
N LEU A 52 -2.04 -2.42 -15.31
CA LEU A 52 -0.60 -2.66 -15.32
C LEU A 52 -0.27 -4.06 -15.84
N ARG A 53 -1.06 -5.08 -15.48
CA ARG A 53 -0.91 -6.44 -16.02
C ARG A 53 -1.21 -6.57 -17.51
N GLN A 54 -1.98 -5.65 -18.08
CA GLN A 54 -2.28 -5.63 -19.51
C GLN A 54 -1.22 -4.87 -20.33
N ALA A 55 -0.30 -4.17 -19.65
CA ALA A 55 0.76 -3.38 -20.28
C ALA A 55 2.12 -4.08 -20.28
N GLU A 56 2.19 -5.33 -19.78
CA GLU A 56 3.32 -6.26 -19.91
C GLU A 56 3.09 -7.21 -21.09
#